data_AF-A0A6N9JAD8-F1
#
_entry.id   AF-A0A6N9JAD8-F1
#
_cell.length_a   1.000
_cell.length_b   1.000
_cell.length_c   1.000
_cell.angle_alpha   90.00
_cell.angle_beta   90.00
_cell.angle_gamma   90.00
#
_symmetry.space_group_name_H-M   'P 1'
#
loop_
_entity.id
_entity.type
_entity.pdbx_description
1 polymer ?
#
loop_
_entity_poly.entity_id
_entity_poly.type
_entity_poly.pdbx_seq_one_letter_code
_entity_poly.pdbx_strand_id
1 'polypeptide(L)'
;MKVSYSAQLMEESVFRHLNHLERSGYRSDYDEFHSLADPIYELPEDDREVAFEKVNRLFFLEKLKLGDHVLRALEAVGLIPKRKRTSKKSALLKSNEEAEPAAEQGEIPSETAEEEQNENELVAVAEEESGPEESPEPEENNDEIAYDLAREFEERIKEVVVKRAINKVDEGSNVLNRVSGNPIIEMRVLASRFSNPEEAMDLDAFLIQEFMHAKDMVDPEFDYEDAFIPGNPSVKNLITSRFRLLWNMYVDARLARMGVVSVLPKEARFREFDNFYRKIPDKQRRGIFEGIWITEKFTHEELLSMATDLDTLMSKYVDPGEISEEERDFIHLQGSPCPLCKFPTYNWVDDPESICDEMVIEAIQIDFPDWESKDGACDRCVEVYELRAGVG
;
A
#
# COMPACT_ATOMS: atom_id res chain seq x y z
N MET A 1 -13.80 -9.86 -11.93
CA MET A 1 -12.73 -10.49 -11.13
C MET A 1 -13.28 -11.63 -10.26
N LYS A 2 -12.55 -12.76 -10.15
CA LYS A 2 -12.78 -13.87 -9.20
C LYS A 2 -11.82 -13.77 -8.01
N VAL A 3 -12.18 -14.28 -6.84
CA VAL A 3 -11.23 -14.50 -5.72
C VAL A 3 -11.14 -15.99 -5.42
N SER A 4 -9.93 -16.52 -5.26
CA SER A 4 -9.66 -17.90 -4.84
C SER A 4 -8.62 -17.96 -3.72
N TYR A 5 -8.65 -19.06 -2.97
CA TYR A 5 -7.82 -19.27 -1.78
C TYR A 5 -7.20 -20.67 -1.88
N SER A 6 -5.90 -20.80 -1.61
CA SER A 6 -5.25 -22.12 -1.61
C SER A 6 -5.72 -22.99 -0.43
N ALA A 7 -5.90 -24.30 -0.63
CA ALA A 7 -6.29 -25.26 0.42
C ALA A 7 -5.45 -25.11 1.71
N GLN A 8 -4.11 -25.10 1.58
CA GLN A 8 -3.17 -24.92 2.69
C GLN A 8 -3.38 -23.62 3.50
N LEU A 9 -3.86 -22.54 2.87
CA LEU A 9 -4.16 -21.30 3.57
C LEU A 9 -5.46 -21.44 4.37
N MET A 10 -6.50 -22.00 3.76
CA MET A 10 -7.80 -22.19 4.40
C MET A 10 -7.68 -23.11 5.61
N GLU A 11 -7.04 -24.27 5.43
CA GLU A 11 -6.77 -25.26 6.48
C GLU A 11 -6.03 -24.63 7.69
N GLU A 12 -4.85 -24.04 7.46
CA GLU A 12 -4.06 -23.52 8.57
C GLU A 12 -4.71 -22.30 9.24
N SER A 13 -5.42 -21.46 8.49
CA SER A 13 -6.13 -20.30 9.04
C SER A 13 -7.32 -20.72 9.90
N VAL A 14 -8.14 -21.67 9.41
CA VAL A 14 -9.27 -22.25 10.16
C VAL A 14 -8.76 -22.93 11.43
N PHE A 15 -7.75 -23.81 11.30
CA PHE A 15 -7.18 -24.51 12.46
C PHE A 15 -6.67 -23.54 13.52
N ARG A 16 -5.86 -22.54 13.14
CA ARG A 16 -5.33 -21.55 14.09
C ARG A 16 -6.43 -20.70 14.75
N HIS A 17 -7.44 -20.28 13.98
CA HIS A 17 -8.55 -19.48 14.49
C HIS A 17 -9.43 -20.28 15.46
N LEU A 18 -9.78 -21.53 15.12
CA LEU A 18 -10.55 -22.41 16.01
C LEU A 18 -9.79 -22.71 17.31
N ASN A 19 -8.47 -22.95 17.25
CA ASN A 19 -7.63 -23.10 18.44
C ASN A 19 -7.60 -21.82 19.32
N HIS A 20 -7.65 -20.63 18.71
CA HIS A 20 -7.78 -19.38 19.46
C HIS A 20 -9.14 -19.31 20.16
N LEU A 21 -10.24 -19.53 19.43
CA LEU A 21 -11.59 -19.51 19.99
C LEU A 21 -11.76 -20.51 21.14
N GLU A 22 -11.26 -21.73 20.99
CA GLU A 22 -11.29 -22.76 22.04
C GLU A 22 -10.58 -22.29 23.32
N ARG A 23 -9.35 -21.75 23.19
CA ARG A 23 -8.56 -21.23 24.33
C ARG A 23 -9.22 -20.00 24.98
N SER A 24 -9.94 -19.21 24.19
CA SER A 24 -10.75 -18.08 24.64
C SER A 24 -12.12 -18.48 25.20
N GLY A 25 -12.43 -19.78 25.27
CA GLY A 25 -13.64 -20.34 25.88
C GLY A 25 -14.83 -20.54 24.93
N TYR A 26 -14.70 -20.19 23.65
CA TYR A 26 -15.74 -20.30 22.63
C TYR A 26 -15.57 -21.61 21.84
N ARG A 27 -16.14 -22.71 22.34
CA ARG A 27 -15.96 -24.05 21.74
C ARG A 27 -16.99 -24.46 20.69
N SER A 28 -18.07 -23.70 20.48
CA SER A 28 -19.16 -24.14 19.56
C SER A 28 -18.70 -24.43 18.14
N ASP A 29 -17.90 -23.54 17.55
CA ASP A 29 -17.41 -23.69 16.18
C ASP A 29 -16.28 -24.74 16.10
N TYR A 30 -15.53 -24.92 17.19
CA TYR A 30 -14.50 -25.96 17.33
C TYR A 30 -15.13 -27.36 17.38
N ASP A 31 -16.18 -27.54 18.19
CA ASP A 31 -16.91 -28.78 18.34
C ASP A 31 -17.67 -29.12 17.04
N GLU A 32 -18.26 -28.13 16.35
CA GLU A 32 -18.87 -28.33 15.03
C GLU A 32 -17.83 -28.74 13.98
N PHE A 33 -16.64 -28.13 13.97
CA PHE A 33 -15.56 -28.51 13.05
C PHE A 33 -15.17 -29.97 13.23
N HIS A 34 -14.91 -30.42 14.46
CA HIS A 34 -14.54 -31.81 14.74
C HIS A 34 -15.68 -32.79 14.39
N SER A 35 -16.95 -32.41 14.61
CA SER A 35 -18.09 -33.24 14.20
C SER A 35 -18.17 -33.51 12.69
N LEU A 36 -17.55 -32.64 11.87
CA LEU A 36 -17.46 -32.76 10.42
C LEU A 36 -16.10 -33.30 9.94
N ALA A 37 -15.03 -33.06 10.69
CA ALA A 37 -13.66 -33.46 10.36
C ALA A 37 -13.33 -34.89 10.82
N ASP A 38 -13.73 -35.29 12.02
CA ASP A 38 -13.41 -36.60 12.58
C ASP A 38 -13.91 -37.77 11.70
N PRO A 39 -15.12 -37.73 11.10
CA PRO A 39 -15.59 -38.79 10.19
C PRO A 39 -14.77 -38.92 8.90
N ILE A 40 -13.96 -37.92 8.52
CA ILE A 40 -13.13 -37.97 7.31
C ILE A 40 -11.99 -38.98 7.46
N TYR A 41 -11.51 -39.24 8.68
CA TYR A 41 -10.47 -40.25 8.92
C TYR A 41 -10.93 -41.68 8.59
N GLU A 42 -12.24 -41.95 8.57
CA GLU A 42 -12.81 -43.25 8.17
C GLU A 42 -12.93 -43.41 6.64
N LEU A 43 -12.67 -42.35 5.85
CA LEU A 43 -12.65 -42.41 4.38
C LEU A 43 -11.33 -43.00 3.85
N PRO A 44 -11.32 -43.58 2.63
CA PRO A 44 -10.10 -43.95 1.91
C PRO A 44 -9.15 -42.76 1.76
N GLU A 45 -7.84 -43.00 1.81
CA GLU A 45 -6.83 -41.93 1.81
C GLU A 45 -6.96 -40.97 0.61
N ASP A 46 -7.23 -41.51 -0.58
CA ASP A 46 -7.43 -40.75 -1.82
C ASP A 46 -8.63 -39.77 -1.75
N ASP A 47 -9.64 -40.04 -0.94
CA ASP A 47 -10.84 -39.20 -0.78
C ASP A 47 -10.67 -38.13 0.33
N ARG A 48 -9.72 -38.33 1.26
CA ARG A 48 -9.58 -37.48 2.46
C ARG A 48 -9.22 -36.04 2.13
N GLU A 49 -8.28 -35.80 1.21
CA GLU A 49 -7.82 -34.44 0.87
C GLU A 49 -8.99 -33.57 0.36
N VAL A 50 -9.78 -34.10 -0.56
CA VAL A 50 -10.95 -33.42 -1.14
C VAL A 50 -12.09 -33.24 -0.11
N ALA A 51 -12.21 -34.15 0.86
CA ALA A 51 -13.16 -34.02 1.97
C ALA A 51 -12.73 -32.91 2.96
N PHE A 52 -11.45 -32.90 3.38
CA PHE A 52 -10.91 -31.85 4.25
C PHE A 52 -10.96 -30.47 3.57
N GLU A 53 -10.66 -30.36 2.28
CA GLU A 53 -10.77 -29.09 1.55
C GLU A 53 -12.20 -28.53 1.64
N LYS A 54 -13.23 -29.35 1.50
CA LYS A 54 -14.64 -28.93 1.61
C LYS A 54 -14.98 -28.39 3.00
N VAL A 55 -14.56 -29.06 4.06
CA VAL A 55 -14.80 -28.61 5.45
C VAL A 55 -14.03 -27.32 5.73
N ASN A 56 -12.73 -27.27 5.39
CA ASN A 56 -11.91 -26.07 5.55
C ASN A 56 -12.48 -24.87 4.78
N ARG A 57 -12.98 -25.09 3.55
CA ARG A 57 -13.60 -24.05 2.72
C ARG A 57 -14.91 -23.53 3.33
N LEU A 58 -15.77 -24.42 3.84
CA LEU A 58 -16.99 -24.06 4.56
C LEU A 58 -16.68 -23.18 5.78
N PHE A 59 -15.69 -23.58 6.59
CA PHE A 59 -15.32 -22.82 7.78
C PHE A 59 -14.67 -21.48 7.44
N PHE A 60 -13.73 -21.45 6.49
CA PHE A 60 -13.00 -20.24 6.11
C PHE A 60 -13.91 -19.17 5.47
N LEU A 61 -14.85 -19.56 4.61
CA LEU A 61 -15.70 -18.62 3.87
C LEU A 61 -17.03 -18.30 4.57
N GLU A 62 -17.71 -19.30 5.15
CA GLU A 62 -19.11 -19.14 5.56
C GLU A 62 -19.30 -19.03 7.08
N LYS A 63 -18.61 -19.88 7.86
CA LYS A 63 -18.71 -19.89 9.33
C LYS A 63 -17.90 -18.76 9.96
N LEU A 64 -16.58 -18.81 9.81
CA LEU A 64 -15.63 -17.88 10.42
C LEU A 64 -15.44 -16.60 9.59
N LYS A 65 -15.83 -16.63 8.30
CA LYS A 65 -15.77 -15.49 7.36
C LYS A 65 -14.40 -14.83 7.24
N LEU A 66 -13.33 -15.62 7.41
CA LEU A 66 -11.95 -15.19 7.25
C LEU A 66 -11.69 -14.61 5.84
N GLY A 67 -12.38 -15.13 4.82
CA GLY A 67 -12.36 -14.59 3.47
C GLY A 67 -12.95 -13.17 3.31
N ASP A 68 -13.84 -12.70 4.22
CA ASP A 68 -14.39 -11.35 4.12
C ASP A 68 -13.33 -10.26 4.35
N HIS A 69 -12.20 -10.55 5.00
CA HIS A 69 -11.06 -9.63 5.13
C HIS A 69 -10.51 -9.19 3.77
N VAL A 70 -10.25 -10.18 2.90
CA VAL A 70 -9.76 -9.94 1.53
C VAL A 70 -10.79 -9.17 0.70
N LEU A 71 -12.09 -9.47 0.86
CA LEU A 71 -13.14 -8.78 0.14
C LEU A 71 -13.30 -7.33 0.62
N ARG A 72 -13.23 -7.05 1.94
CA ARG A 72 -13.20 -5.67 2.47
C ARG A 72 -12.00 -4.89 1.96
N ALA A 73 -10.82 -5.51 1.91
CA ALA A 73 -9.62 -4.86 1.41
C ALA A 73 -9.72 -4.49 -0.07
N LEU A 74 -10.24 -5.39 -0.92
CA LEU A 74 -10.55 -5.12 -2.33
C LEU A 74 -11.60 -4.00 -2.50
N GLU A 75 -12.65 -3.97 -1.67
CA GLU A 75 -13.65 -2.89 -1.66
C GLU A 75 -13.08 -1.53 -1.21
N ALA A 76 -12.03 -1.54 -0.37
CA ALA A 76 -11.39 -0.33 0.14
C ALA A 76 -10.47 0.34 -0.89
N VAL A 77 -9.72 -0.45 -1.68
CA VAL A 77 -8.82 0.06 -2.74
C VAL A 77 -9.53 0.35 -4.08
N GLY A 78 -10.81 0.02 -4.19
CA GLY A 78 -11.66 0.17 -5.38
C GLY A 78 -11.84 -1.10 -6.19
N LEU A 79 -10.85 -2.00 -6.21
CA LEU A 79 -10.74 -3.17 -7.09
C LEU A 79 -12.00 -4.08 -7.18
N ILE A 80 -12.93 -4.03 -6.23
CA ILE A 80 -14.32 -4.46 -6.46
C ILE A 80 -15.33 -3.40 -5.99
N PRO A 81 -16.51 -3.31 -6.64
CA PRO A 81 -17.57 -2.40 -6.21
C PRO A 81 -17.99 -2.61 -4.75
N LYS A 82 -18.06 -1.52 -3.98
CA LYS A 82 -18.52 -1.53 -2.58
C LYS A 82 -19.88 -2.21 -2.47
N ARG A 83 -20.02 -3.17 -1.53
CA ARG A 83 -21.30 -3.86 -1.28
C ARG A 83 -22.40 -2.83 -0.97
N LYS A 84 -23.44 -2.77 -1.80
CA LYS A 84 -24.67 -2.06 -1.44
C LYS A 84 -25.23 -2.70 -0.17
N ARG A 85 -25.08 -2.03 0.98
CA ARG A 85 -25.70 -2.42 2.25
C ARG A 85 -27.21 -2.44 2.06
N THR A 86 -27.77 -3.61 1.74
CA THR A 86 -29.21 -3.85 1.89
C THR A 86 -29.51 -3.79 3.38
N SER A 87 -29.95 -2.62 3.86
CA SER A 87 -30.48 -2.49 5.21
C SER A 87 -31.79 -3.28 5.29
N LYS A 88 -31.68 -4.59 5.56
CA LYS A 88 -32.76 -5.34 6.20
C LYS A 88 -32.92 -4.75 7.60
N LYS A 89 -33.58 -3.58 7.67
CA LYS A 89 -34.13 -3.03 8.90
C LYS A 89 -34.96 -4.16 9.52
N SER A 90 -34.58 -4.52 10.75
CA SER A 90 -35.28 -5.51 11.56
C SER A 90 -36.80 -5.33 11.45
N ALA A 91 -37.48 -6.30 10.83
CA ALA A 91 -38.95 -6.30 10.69
C ALA A 91 -39.64 -6.80 11.97
N LEU A 92 -39.09 -6.43 13.12
CA LEU A 92 -39.49 -6.89 14.47
C LEU A 92 -39.74 -5.72 15.44
N LEU A 93 -39.83 -4.49 14.93
CA LEU A 93 -40.14 -3.26 15.69
C LEU A 93 -41.32 -2.46 15.08
N LYS A 94 -42.29 -3.17 14.49
CA LYS A 94 -43.57 -2.60 14.03
C LYS A 94 -44.78 -3.43 14.49
N SER A 95 -44.76 -3.83 15.76
CA SER A 95 -45.89 -4.49 16.43
C SER A 95 -45.92 -4.13 17.92
N ASN A 96 -45.92 -2.83 18.23
CA ASN A 96 -46.39 -2.24 19.48
C ASN A 96 -46.32 -0.71 19.38
N GLU A 97 -47.36 -0.09 18.83
CA GLU A 97 -47.77 1.31 19.09
C GLU A 97 -49.16 1.57 18.47
N GLU A 98 -50.16 0.80 18.94
CA GLU A 98 -51.57 1.17 18.86
C GLU A 98 -52.08 1.42 20.29
N ALA A 99 -52.01 2.68 20.74
CA ALA A 99 -52.71 3.17 21.93
C ALA A 99 -52.67 4.71 22.00
N GLU A 100 -53.55 5.36 21.24
CA GLU A 100 -54.01 6.72 21.56
C GLU A 100 -55.33 6.60 22.35
N PRO A 101 -55.69 7.56 23.24
CA PRO A 101 -56.43 8.73 22.71
C PRO A 101 -56.19 10.09 23.40
N ALA A 102 -56.14 11.13 22.55
CA ALA A 102 -56.85 12.42 22.64
C ALA A 102 -56.96 13.24 23.95
N ALA A 103 -56.51 14.51 23.90
CA ALA A 103 -57.39 15.69 24.00
C ALA A 103 -56.65 17.03 23.65
N GLU A 104 -57.17 17.75 22.65
CA GLU A 104 -57.56 19.20 22.64
C GLU A 104 -56.66 20.30 23.27
N GLN A 105 -56.59 21.56 22.80
CA GLN A 105 -57.04 22.32 21.61
C GLN A 105 -56.28 23.68 21.66
N GLY A 106 -56.15 24.43 20.55
CA GLY A 106 -55.64 25.82 20.60
C GLY A 106 -55.25 26.42 19.25
N GLU A 107 -55.88 27.52 18.85
CA GLU A 107 -55.82 28.10 17.49
C GLU A 107 -54.79 29.24 17.30
N ILE A 108 -54.58 29.59 16.04
CA ILE A 108 -53.76 30.67 15.41
C ILE A 108 -54.51 32.06 15.51
N PRO A 109 -54.13 33.23 14.91
CA PRO A 109 -53.04 33.61 13.96
C PRO A 109 -52.36 35.01 14.22
N SER A 110 -51.69 35.53 13.15
CA SER A 110 -51.40 36.95 12.80
C SER A 110 -50.15 37.64 13.43
N GLU A 111 -49.48 38.64 12.83
CA GLU A 111 -49.73 39.44 11.60
C GLU A 111 -48.45 40.18 11.09
N THR A 112 -48.47 40.74 9.86
CA THR A 112 -47.59 41.80 9.25
C THR A 112 -46.07 41.56 9.14
N ALA A 113 -45.40 41.65 7.98
CA ALA A 113 -45.16 42.81 7.07
C ALA A 113 -44.12 43.80 7.68
N GLU A 114 -43.18 44.45 6.97
CA GLU A 114 -43.12 45.06 5.62
C GLU A 114 -41.65 44.99 5.09
N GLU A 115 -41.39 44.74 3.78
CA GLU A 115 -40.88 45.71 2.77
C GLU A 115 -39.33 45.89 2.74
N GLU A 116 -38.62 46.17 1.64
CA GLU A 116 -38.99 46.35 0.22
C GLU A 116 -37.76 46.26 -0.73
N GLN A 117 -38.01 46.02 -2.04
CA GLN A 117 -37.30 46.54 -3.24
C GLN A 117 -35.76 46.30 -3.40
N ASN A 118 -35.13 46.28 -4.59
CA ASN A 118 -35.51 46.27 -6.01
C ASN A 118 -34.29 45.64 -6.77
N GLU A 119 -34.25 45.32 -8.08
CA GLU A 119 -35.02 45.75 -9.25
C GLU A 119 -34.83 44.71 -10.39
N ASN A 120 -35.89 44.44 -11.16
CA ASN A 120 -36.04 44.34 -12.64
C ASN A 120 -34.87 43.91 -13.58
N GLU A 121 -35.06 43.39 -14.80
CA GLU A 121 -36.17 42.80 -15.60
C GLU A 121 -35.48 42.09 -16.82
N LEU A 122 -35.87 40.90 -17.30
CA LEU A 122 -37.01 40.54 -18.17
C LEU A 122 -36.92 41.01 -19.65
N VAL A 123 -36.62 40.06 -20.57
CA VAL A 123 -36.86 40.04 -22.04
C VAL A 123 -36.80 38.55 -22.49
N ALA A 124 -37.80 37.80 -23.01
CA ALA A 124 -39.22 38.02 -23.34
C ALA A 124 -39.49 38.81 -24.65
N VAL A 125 -40.22 38.34 -25.69
CA VAL A 125 -40.94 37.07 -26.06
C VAL A 125 -41.07 37.02 -27.61
N ALA A 126 -41.22 35.85 -28.26
CA ALA A 126 -42.01 35.57 -29.49
C ALA A 126 -41.74 34.11 -29.95
N GLU A 127 -42.68 33.17 -30.08
CA GLU A 127 -43.83 33.08 -31.03
C GLU A 127 -43.39 32.80 -32.50
N GLU A 128 -43.99 31.88 -33.29
CA GLU A 128 -44.84 30.70 -33.01
C GLU A 128 -44.94 29.81 -34.31
N GLU A 129 -45.69 28.70 -34.24
CA GLU A 129 -46.30 27.90 -35.33
C GLU A 129 -45.50 26.97 -36.31
N SER A 130 -45.96 25.71 -36.30
CA SER A 130 -46.18 24.77 -37.44
C SER A 130 -45.01 23.99 -38.09
N GLY A 131 -45.17 22.65 -38.14
CA GLY A 131 -44.48 21.74 -39.06
C GLY A 131 -45.32 21.46 -40.33
N PRO A 132 -45.05 20.40 -41.14
CA PRO A 132 -44.29 19.19 -40.81
C PRO A 132 -43.19 18.79 -41.82
N GLU A 133 -42.51 17.67 -41.51
CA GLU A 133 -41.81 16.74 -42.43
C GLU A 133 -40.92 17.31 -43.56
N GLU A 134 -39.60 17.26 -43.37
CA GLU A 134 -38.70 16.51 -44.27
C GLU A 134 -37.34 16.28 -43.59
N SER A 135 -36.71 15.14 -43.83
CA SER A 135 -35.39 14.81 -43.26
C SER A 135 -34.26 15.33 -44.15
N PRO A 136 -33.33 16.10 -43.59
CA PRO A 136 -31.93 16.03 -44.00
C PRO A 136 -31.05 15.57 -42.83
N GLU A 137 -30.12 14.67 -43.13
CA GLU A 137 -29.05 14.25 -42.20
C GLU A 137 -28.15 15.44 -41.86
N PRO A 138 -27.84 15.70 -40.58
CA PRO A 138 -26.71 16.52 -40.19
C PRO A 138 -25.64 15.66 -39.50
N GLU A 139 -24.53 15.51 -40.21
CA GLU A 139 -23.16 15.73 -39.74
C GLU A 139 -22.73 15.19 -38.36
N GLU A 140 -21.62 14.45 -38.40
CA GLU A 140 -20.86 13.93 -37.25
C GLU A 140 -20.47 15.03 -36.27
N ASN A 141 -21.35 15.35 -35.31
CA ASN A 141 -20.97 16.15 -34.16
C ASN A 141 -20.11 15.26 -33.25
N ASN A 142 -18.80 15.42 -33.40
CA ASN A 142 -17.77 14.66 -32.69
C ASN A 142 -17.70 15.16 -31.23
N ASP A 143 -18.77 14.90 -30.47
CA ASP A 143 -18.80 15.12 -29.02
C ASP A 143 -17.71 14.25 -28.40
N GLU A 144 -16.62 14.87 -27.95
CA GLU A 144 -15.56 14.23 -27.20
C GLU A 144 -16.15 13.66 -25.90
N ILE A 145 -16.54 12.38 -25.95
CA ILE A 145 -16.87 11.60 -24.77
C ILE A 145 -15.59 11.55 -23.94
N ALA A 146 -15.54 12.35 -22.88
CA ALA A 146 -14.50 12.26 -21.87
C ALA A 146 -14.65 10.90 -21.16
N TYR A 147 -13.92 9.90 -21.67
CA TYR A 147 -14.00 8.52 -21.18
C TYR A 147 -13.56 8.46 -19.71
N ASP A 148 -14.46 7.97 -18.86
CA ASP A 148 -14.26 7.79 -17.41
C ASP A 148 -13.37 6.55 -17.17
N LEU A 149 -12.11 6.65 -17.59
CA LEU A 149 -11.08 5.58 -17.67
C LEU A 149 -10.90 4.78 -16.37
N ALA A 150 -11.25 5.37 -15.22
CA ALA A 150 -11.18 4.74 -13.92
C ALA A 150 -12.05 3.46 -13.82
N ARG A 151 -13.14 3.35 -14.59
CA ARG A 151 -14.06 2.20 -14.51
C ARG A 151 -13.65 0.98 -15.31
N GLU A 152 -12.96 1.14 -16.43
CA GLU A 152 -12.49 -0.02 -17.23
C GLU A 152 -11.34 -0.77 -16.55
N PHE A 153 -10.61 -0.07 -15.67
CA PHE A 153 -9.42 -0.59 -15.01
C PHE A 153 -9.67 -1.84 -14.15
N GLU A 154 -10.71 -1.80 -13.32
CA GLU A 154 -11.05 -2.84 -12.35
C GLU A 154 -11.61 -4.11 -13.05
N GLU A 155 -12.16 -3.95 -14.26
CA GLU A 155 -12.71 -5.06 -15.06
C GLU A 155 -11.62 -5.89 -15.77
N ARG A 156 -10.39 -5.36 -15.90
CA ARG A 156 -9.26 -6.06 -16.55
C ARG A 156 -8.70 -7.20 -15.71
N ILE A 157 -8.84 -7.17 -14.38
CA ILE A 157 -8.25 -8.18 -13.48
C ILE A 157 -9.09 -9.46 -13.49
N LYS A 158 -8.46 -10.57 -13.90
CA LYS A 158 -9.11 -11.88 -14.01
C LYS A 158 -9.44 -12.44 -12.64
N GLU A 159 -8.43 -12.57 -11.80
CA GLU A 159 -8.49 -13.33 -10.56
C GLU A 159 -7.50 -12.80 -9.51
N VAL A 160 -7.92 -12.83 -8.25
CA VAL A 160 -7.06 -12.70 -7.07
C VAL A 160 -6.88 -14.09 -6.48
N VAL A 161 -5.64 -14.56 -6.38
CA VAL A 161 -5.29 -15.85 -5.80
C VAL A 161 -4.57 -15.62 -4.47
N VAL A 162 -5.24 -15.92 -3.37
CA VAL A 162 -4.68 -15.77 -2.02
C VAL A 162 -4.01 -17.09 -1.61
N LYS A 163 -2.72 -17.03 -1.34
CA LYS A 163 -1.86 -18.17 -0.99
C LYS A 163 -1.26 -18.00 0.39
N ARG A 164 -0.91 -19.13 1.01
CA ARG A 164 -0.13 -19.14 2.26
C ARG A 164 1.31 -18.68 2.00
N ALA A 165 1.77 -17.68 2.76
CA ALA A 165 3.18 -17.37 2.94
C ALA A 165 3.83 -18.36 3.93
N ILE A 166 5.09 -18.76 3.71
CA ILE A 166 5.78 -19.70 4.63
C ILE A 166 6.37 -18.92 5.81
N ASN A 167 6.89 -17.72 5.55
CA ASN A 167 7.45 -16.82 6.54
C ASN A 167 7.04 -15.35 6.23
N LYS A 168 7.46 -14.40 7.09
CA LYS A 168 7.12 -12.97 6.95
C LYS A 168 7.77 -12.28 5.73
N VAL A 169 8.90 -12.77 5.21
CA VAL A 169 9.52 -12.19 4.00
C VAL A 169 8.89 -12.69 2.70
N ASP A 170 8.12 -13.79 2.75
CA ASP A 170 7.31 -14.26 1.61
C ASP A 170 5.92 -13.57 1.53
N GLU A 171 5.60 -12.70 2.49
CA GLU A 171 4.34 -11.94 2.48
C GLU A 171 4.39 -10.76 1.50
N GLY A 172 3.28 -10.54 0.82
CA GLY A 172 3.09 -9.41 -0.08
C GLY A 172 2.24 -9.78 -1.30
N SER A 173 2.06 -8.78 -2.16
CA SER A 173 1.41 -8.93 -3.46
C SER A 173 2.41 -9.11 -4.61
N ASN A 174 1.95 -9.72 -5.69
CA ASN A 174 2.59 -9.70 -7.01
C ASN A 174 1.52 -9.83 -8.09
N VAL A 175 1.82 -9.41 -9.32
CA VAL A 175 0.89 -9.51 -10.44
C VAL A 175 1.47 -10.32 -11.59
N LEU A 176 0.78 -11.41 -11.92
CA LEU A 176 1.10 -12.35 -12.97
C LEU A 176 0.34 -12.03 -14.27
N ASN A 177 0.86 -12.50 -15.40
CA ASN A 177 0.25 -12.36 -16.74
C ASN A 177 -0.01 -10.91 -17.21
N ARG A 178 0.72 -9.91 -16.68
CA ARG A 178 0.52 -8.48 -16.99
C ARG A 178 0.50 -8.13 -18.48
N VAL A 179 1.35 -8.79 -19.28
CA VAL A 179 1.56 -8.49 -20.71
C VAL A 179 0.82 -9.46 -21.65
N SER A 180 0.54 -10.68 -21.20
CA SER A 180 0.11 -11.81 -22.05
C SER A 180 -1.38 -12.21 -21.88
N GLY A 181 -2.14 -11.48 -21.06
CA GLY A 181 -3.56 -11.69 -20.87
C GLY A 181 -4.14 -10.81 -19.76
N ASN A 182 -5.32 -11.17 -19.26
CA ASN A 182 -5.92 -10.47 -18.12
C ASN A 182 -5.07 -10.74 -16.84
N PRO A 183 -4.61 -9.71 -16.12
CA PRO A 183 -3.77 -9.85 -14.94
C PRO A 183 -4.37 -10.75 -13.86
N ILE A 184 -3.50 -11.43 -13.13
CA ILE A 184 -3.84 -12.23 -11.93
C ILE A 184 -3.03 -11.68 -10.77
N ILE A 185 -3.69 -11.19 -9.72
CA ILE A 185 -3.03 -10.78 -8.48
C ILE A 185 -2.78 -12.03 -7.64
N GLU A 186 -1.52 -12.30 -7.31
CA GLU A 186 -1.15 -13.27 -6.29
C GLU A 186 -0.91 -12.53 -4.96
N MET A 187 -1.66 -12.89 -3.92
CA MET A 187 -1.52 -12.33 -2.57
C MET A 187 -1.00 -13.41 -1.63
N ARG A 188 0.15 -13.19 -0.99
CA ARG A 188 0.74 -14.13 -0.02
C ARG A 188 0.59 -13.60 1.39
N VAL A 189 -0.06 -14.40 2.25
CA VAL A 189 -0.42 -14.03 3.62
C VAL A 189 -0.07 -15.15 4.57
N LEU A 190 0.49 -14.83 5.73
CA LEU A 190 0.66 -15.78 6.84
C LEU A 190 -0.70 -16.17 7.41
N ALA A 191 -0.95 -17.47 7.53
CA ALA A 191 -2.17 -18.01 8.14
C ALA A 191 -2.39 -17.53 9.59
N SER A 192 -1.32 -17.16 10.30
CA SER A 192 -1.41 -16.58 11.66
C SER A 192 -2.17 -15.25 11.70
N ARG A 193 -2.14 -14.43 10.64
CA ARG A 193 -2.87 -13.15 10.62
C ARG A 193 -4.39 -13.31 10.67
N PHE A 194 -4.92 -14.47 10.30
CA PHE A 194 -6.33 -14.81 10.41
C PHE A 194 -6.70 -15.38 11.80
N SER A 195 -5.73 -15.65 12.67
CA SER A 195 -5.95 -16.45 13.88
C SER A 195 -6.42 -15.67 15.10
N ASN A 196 -6.13 -14.38 15.18
CA ASN A 196 -6.47 -13.53 16.31
C ASN A 196 -7.45 -12.42 15.87
N PRO A 197 -8.69 -12.37 16.41
CA PRO A 197 -9.65 -11.30 16.13
C PRO A 197 -9.16 -9.90 16.53
N GLU A 198 -8.18 -9.77 17.43
CA GLU A 198 -7.57 -8.47 17.78
C GLU A 198 -6.58 -7.99 16.71
N GLU A 199 -5.91 -8.93 16.01
CA GLU A 199 -5.04 -8.65 14.86
C GLU A 199 -5.83 -8.48 13.54
N ALA A 200 -7.16 -8.59 13.58
CA ALA A 200 -8.05 -8.40 12.42
C ALA A 200 -7.83 -7.05 11.71
N MET A 201 -7.53 -6.00 12.48
CA MET A 201 -7.24 -4.66 11.95
C MET A 201 -5.89 -4.61 11.25
N ASP A 202 -4.87 -5.29 11.78
CA ASP A 202 -3.53 -5.38 11.18
C ASP A 202 -3.55 -6.23 9.89
N LEU A 203 -4.41 -7.25 9.83
CA LEU A 203 -4.68 -8.02 8.60
C LEU A 203 -5.37 -7.16 7.55
N ASP A 204 -6.43 -6.43 7.90
CA ASP A 204 -7.14 -5.56 6.95
C ASP A 204 -6.20 -4.45 6.43
N ALA A 205 -5.44 -3.79 7.31
CA ALA A 205 -4.45 -2.77 6.92
C ALA A 205 -3.35 -3.33 6.00
N PHE A 206 -2.83 -4.52 6.29
CA PHE A 206 -1.83 -5.20 5.46
C PHE A 206 -2.38 -5.56 4.08
N LEU A 207 -3.57 -6.17 4.02
CA LEU A 207 -4.21 -6.53 2.75
C LEU A 207 -4.48 -5.30 1.89
N ILE A 208 -4.95 -4.20 2.50
CA ILE A 208 -5.22 -2.94 1.79
C ILE A 208 -3.92 -2.35 1.22
N GLN A 209 -2.85 -2.27 2.02
CA GLN A 209 -1.55 -1.77 1.57
C GLN A 209 -0.99 -2.60 0.40
N GLU A 210 -1.03 -3.92 0.51
CA GLU A 210 -0.57 -4.80 -0.56
C GLU A 210 -1.49 -4.78 -1.80
N PHE A 211 -2.80 -4.60 -1.65
CA PHE A 211 -3.67 -4.38 -2.82
C PHE A 211 -3.45 -3.01 -3.48
N MET A 212 -2.93 -2.00 -2.77
CA MET A 212 -2.48 -0.75 -3.41
C MET A 212 -1.19 -0.97 -4.24
N HIS A 213 -0.21 -1.74 -3.74
CA HIS A 213 0.94 -2.15 -4.56
C HIS A 213 0.47 -2.90 -5.81
N ALA A 214 -0.40 -3.90 -5.65
CA ALA A 214 -0.95 -4.65 -6.78
C ALA A 214 -1.74 -3.77 -7.77
N LYS A 215 -2.42 -2.72 -7.28
CA LYS A 215 -3.14 -1.73 -8.10
C LYS A 215 -2.15 -0.94 -8.97
N ASP A 216 -1.08 -0.42 -8.38
CA ASP A 216 -0.01 0.28 -9.11
C ASP A 216 0.64 -0.63 -10.16
N MET A 217 0.87 -1.92 -9.85
CA MET A 217 1.47 -2.88 -10.78
C MET A 217 0.64 -3.18 -12.04
N VAL A 218 -0.66 -2.80 -12.07
CA VAL A 218 -1.51 -2.91 -13.27
C VAL A 218 -1.87 -1.55 -13.88
N ASP A 219 -1.59 -0.44 -13.20
CA ASP A 219 -1.94 0.93 -13.59
C ASP A 219 -1.07 1.44 -14.76
N PRO A 220 -1.65 1.77 -15.93
CA PRO A 220 -0.91 2.34 -17.05
C PRO A 220 -0.28 3.71 -16.74
N GLU A 221 -0.81 4.49 -15.78
CA GLU A 221 -0.19 5.76 -15.37
C GLU A 221 1.01 5.56 -14.45
N PHE A 222 1.05 4.45 -13.71
CA PHE A 222 2.20 4.08 -12.89
C PHE A 222 3.30 3.40 -13.72
N ASP A 223 2.91 2.70 -14.79
CA ASP A 223 3.79 2.06 -15.77
C ASP A 223 4.84 1.13 -15.13
N TYR A 224 4.38 0.16 -14.32
CA TYR A 224 5.27 -0.80 -13.66
C TYR A 224 6.03 -1.64 -14.70
N GLU A 225 7.35 -1.50 -14.74
CA GLU A 225 8.23 -2.39 -15.50
C GLU A 225 8.91 -3.42 -14.59
N ASP A 226 9.19 -4.62 -15.10
CA ASP A 226 10.12 -5.55 -14.42
C ASP A 226 11.56 -5.12 -14.72
N ALA A 227 11.92 -3.93 -14.20
CA ALA A 227 13.13 -3.22 -14.60
C ALA A 227 14.40 -3.93 -14.11
N PHE A 228 15.37 -4.05 -15.01
CA PHE A 228 16.67 -4.60 -14.67
C PHE A 228 17.45 -3.63 -13.77
N ILE A 229 17.45 -3.89 -12.46
CA ILE A 229 18.33 -3.18 -11.52
C ILE A 229 19.79 -3.58 -11.83
N PRO A 230 20.68 -2.65 -12.20
CA PRO A 230 22.08 -2.95 -12.53
C PRO A 230 22.94 -3.22 -11.28
N GLY A 231 24.19 -3.65 -11.49
CA GLY A 231 25.17 -3.83 -10.43
C GLY A 231 25.24 -5.23 -9.80
N ASN A 232 26.07 -5.36 -8.77
CA ASN A 232 26.26 -6.60 -8.02
C ASN A 232 25.07 -6.88 -7.07
N PRO A 233 24.92 -8.11 -6.51
CA PRO A 233 23.77 -8.45 -5.66
C PRO A 233 23.54 -7.51 -4.48
N SER A 234 24.61 -6.98 -3.89
CA SER A 234 24.52 -6.08 -2.74
C SER A 234 24.03 -4.68 -3.14
N VAL A 235 24.46 -4.16 -4.30
CA VAL A 235 23.93 -2.91 -4.89
C VAL A 235 22.46 -3.09 -5.27
N LYS A 236 22.10 -4.22 -5.88
CA LYS A 236 20.70 -4.55 -6.20
C LYS A 236 19.83 -4.55 -4.94
N ASN A 237 20.27 -5.22 -3.87
CA ASN A 237 19.54 -5.26 -2.61
C ASN A 237 19.34 -3.86 -1.99
N LEU A 238 20.33 -2.97 -2.11
CA LEU A 238 20.21 -1.58 -1.65
C LEU A 238 19.14 -0.81 -2.43
N ILE A 239 19.19 -0.86 -3.76
CA ILE A 239 18.24 -0.15 -4.64
C ILE A 239 16.83 -0.71 -4.40
N THR A 240 16.65 -2.03 -4.35
CA THR A 240 15.37 -2.68 -4.01
C THR A 240 14.83 -2.22 -2.64
N SER A 241 15.71 -2.05 -1.64
CA SER A 241 15.29 -1.59 -0.30
C SER A 241 14.85 -0.12 -0.31
N ARG A 242 15.59 0.77 -1.01
CA ARG A 242 15.21 2.17 -1.20
C ARG A 242 13.91 2.30 -1.99
N PHE A 243 13.78 1.57 -3.09
CA PHE A 243 12.58 1.54 -3.92
C PHE A 243 11.35 1.08 -3.13
N ARG A 244 11.47 -0.01 -2.36
CA ARG A 244 10.38 -0.49 -1.50
C ARG A 244 9.98 0.55 -0.46
N LEU A 245 10.94 1.24 0.17
CA LEU A 245 10.66 2.33 1.12
C LEU A 245 9.90 3.49 0.46
N LEU A 246 10.37 3.98 -0.69
CA LEU A 246 9.74 5.09 -1.42
C LEU A 246 8.33 4.70 -1.94
N TRP A 247 8.16 3.48 -2.44
CA TRP A 247 6.86 2.98 -2.92
C TRP A 247 5.88 2.77 -1.76
N ASN A 248 6.32 2.18 -0.63
CA ASN A 248 5.52 2.10 0.59
C ASN A 248 5.08 3.51 1.05
N MET A 249 5.96 4.53 0.98
CA MET A 249 5.63 5.92 1.32
C MET A 249 4.51 6.47 0.41
N TYR A 250 4.62 6.25 -0.90
CA TYR A 250 3.60 6.66 -1.87
C TYR A 250 2.25 5.96 -1.66
N VAL A 251 2.25 4.66 -1.34
CA VAL A 251 1.02 3.93 -0.97
C VAL A 251 0.41 4.50 0.30
N ASP A 252 1.16 4.62 1.38
CA ASP A 252 0.62 5.06 2.67
C ASP A 252 0.16 6.53 2.65
N ALA A 253 0.81 7.38 1.83
CA ALA A 253 0.35 8.73 1.56
C ALA A 253 -1.03 8.75 0.89
N ARG A 254 -1.28 7.88 -0.10
CA ARG A 254 -2.59 7.74 -0.74
C ARG A 254 -3.64 7.14 0.20
N LEU A 255 -3.28 6.13 1.00
CA LEU A 255 -4.18 5.57 2.03
C LEU A 255 -4.58 6.63 3.07
N ALA A 256 -3.64 7.45 3.53
CA ALA A 256 -3.91 8.56 4.43
C ALA A 256 -4.85 9.61 3.80
N ARG A 257 -4.66 9.95 2.50
CA ARG A 257 -5.60 10.82 1.75
C ARG A 257 -7.01 10.22 1.64
N MET A 258 -7.11 8.89 1.57
CA MET A 258 -8.40 8.16 1.57
C MET A 258 -9.01 7.98 2.97
N GLY A 259 -8.34 8.40 4.04
CA GLY A 259 -8.78 8.18 5.43
C GLY A 259 -8.69 6.71 5.88
N VAL A 260 -7.87 5.91 5.22
CA VAL A 260 -7.68 4.48 5.51
C VAL A 260 -6.43 4.27 6.37
N VAL A 261 -6.55 3.44 7.41
CA VAL A 261 -5.43 3.13 8.31
C VAL A 261 -4.42 2.22 7.60
N SER A 262 -3.19 2.71 7.41
CA SER A 262 -2.04 1.96 6.92
C SER A 262 -1.41 1.11 8.03
N VAL A 263 -0.61 0.11 7.65
CA VAL A 263 0.15 -0.75 8.59
C VAL A 263 1.11 0.06 9.47
N LEU A 264 1.67 1.15 8.93
CA LEU A 264 2.50 2.10 9.66
C LEU A 264 1.90 3.51 9.55
N PRO A 265 1.70 4.24 10.67
CA PRO A 265 1.32 5.65 10.62
C PRO A 265 2.44 6.52 10.02
N LYS A 266 2.10 7.74 9.59
CA LYS A 266 3.04 8.68 8.95
C LYS A 266 4.33 8.88 9.76
N GLU A 267 4.22 8.98 11.08
CA GLU A 267 5.36 9.19 12.00
C GLU A 267 6.22 7.93 12.17
N ALA A 268 5.67 6.73 11.93
CA ALA A 268 6.45 5.50 11.88
C ALA A 268 7.18 5.36 10.54
N ARG A 269 6.52 5.70 9.43
CA ARG A 269 7.17 5.72 8.11
C ARG A 269 8.24 6.82 8.01
N PHE A 270 8.03 7.99 8.63
CA PHE A 270 9.08 9.01 8.73
C PHE A 270 10.31 8.47 9.46
N ARG A 271 10.13 7.74 10.58
CA ARG A 271 11.26 7.11 11.29
C ARG A 271 11.97 6.04 10.45
N GLU A 272 11.25 5.29 9.62
CA GLU A 272 11.86 4.34 8.68
C GLU A 272 12.73 5.07 7.64
N PHE A 273 12.21 6.14 7.05
CA PHE A 273 12.93 7.01 6.11
C PHE A 273 14.14 7.71 6.75
N ASP A 274 13.95 8.31 7.93
CA ASP A 274 14.97 9.05 8.68
C ASP A 274 16.18 8.18 9.02
N ASN A 275 15.95 6.91 9.40
CA ASN A 275 17.03 5.94 9.62
C ASN A 275 17.80 5.61 8.33
N PHE A 276 17.09 5.40 7.22
CA PHE A 276 17.69 5.03 5.93
C PHE A 276 18.56 6.16 5.35
N TYR A 277 18.08 7.39 5.47
CA TYR A 277 18.68 8.59 4.88
C TYR A 277 19.41 9.50 5.89
N ARG A 278 19.73 8.99 7.10
CA ARG A 278 20.27 9.74 8.27
C ARG A 278 21.46 10.69 8.05
N LYS A 279 22.14 10.61 6.91
CA LYS A 279 23.28 11.45 6.53
C LYS A 279 22.87 12.74 5.81
N ILE A 280 21.73 12.75 5.11
CA ILE A 280 21.11 14.00 4.62
C ILE A 280 20.75 14.85 5.86
N PRO A 281 20.96 16.17 5.89
CA PRO A 281 20.62 16.97 7.07
C PRO A 281 19.11 16.99 7.37
N ASP A 282 18.74 17.10 8.66
CA ASP A 282 17.35 16.89 9.15
C ASP A 282 16.29 17.74 8.43
N LYS A 283 16.61 19.02 8.14
CA LYS A 283 15.70 19.92 7.44
C LYS A 283 15.33 19.36 6.05
N GLN A 284 16.33 18.93 5.28
CA GLN A 284 16.12 18.38 3.94
C GLN A 284 15.50 16.98 4.00
N ARG A 285 15.83 16.13 4.99
CA ARG A 285 15.10 14.86 5.19
C ARG A 285 13.60 15.07 5.38
N ARG A 286 13.21 16.08 6.18
CA ARG A 286 11.79 16.45 6.35
C ARG A 286 11.18 17.00 5.06
N GLY A 287 11.90 17.85 4.33
CA GLY A 287 11.48 18.38 3.03
C GLY A 287 11.19 17.27 2.01
N ILE A 288 12.13 16.34 1.83
CA ILE A 288 11.99 15.18 0.94
C ILE A 288 10.82 14.29 1.36
N PHE A 289 10.72 13.98 2.66
CA PHE A 289 9.64 13.13 3.16
C PHE A 289 8.26 13.74 2.92
N GLU A 290 8.07 15.02 3.28
CA GLU A 290 6.82 15.73 3.04
C GLU A 290 6.53 15.90 1.54
N GLY A 291 7.55 16.18 0.72
CA GLY A 291 7.45 16.26 -0.74
C GLY A 291 6.91 14.96 -1.35
N ILE A 292 7.47 13.80 -0.99
CA ILE A 292 6.96 12.49 -1.42
C ILE A 292 5.54 12.26 -0.88
N TRP A 293 5.27 12.66 0.37
CA TRP A 293 3.97 12.44 1.02
C TRP A 293 2.83 13.27 0.39
N ILE A 294 3.10 14.50 -0.07
CA ILE A 294 2.09 15.34 -0.74
C ILE A 294 1.95 15.03 -2.23
N THR A 295 2.97 14.44 -2.86
CA THR A 295 2.94 14.12 -4.30
C THR A 295 1.76 13.21 -4.64
N GLU A 296 0.98 13.61 -5.65
CA GLU A 296 -0.27 12.94 -6.01
C GLU A 296 -0.06 11.64 -6.78
N LYS A 297 0.85 11.66 -7.76
CA LYS A 297 1.21 10.57 -8.67
C LYS A 297 2.73 10.43 -8.78
N PHE A 298 3.19 9.20 -8.92
CA PHE A 298 4.54 8.87 -9.41
C PHE A 298 4.42 7.83 -10.51
N THR A 299 5.41 7.78 -11.41
CA THR A 299 5.66 6.57 -12.21
C THR A 299 6.63 5.63 -11.50
N HIS A 300 6.68 4.39 -11.96
CA HIS A 300 7.65 3.39 -11.55
C HIS A 300 9.10 3.86 -11.81
N GLU A 301 9.36 4.48 -12.98
CA GLU A 301 10.67 5.03 -13.34
C GLU A 301 11.10 6.16 -12.39
N GLU A 302 10.19 7.05 -11.98
CA GLU A 302 10.49 8.12 -11.02
C GLU A 302 10.88 7.55 -9.64
N LEU A 303 10.15 6.56 -9.14
CA LEU A 303 10.49 5.91 -7.86
C LEU A 303 11.81 5.12 -7.95
N LEU A 304 12.07 4.45 -9.08
CA LEU A 304 13.27 3.65 -9.28
C LEU A 304 14.52 4.51 -9.48
N SER A 305 14.41 5.64 -10.18
CA SER A 305 15.51 6.61 -10.36
C SER A 305 15.87 7.26 -9.03
N MET A 306 14.91 7.76 -8.25
CA MET A 306 15.13 8.25 -6.88
C MET A 306 15.66 7.18 -5.90
N ALA A 307 15.37 5.90 -6.13
CA ALA A 307 15.94 4.81 -5.34
C ALA A 307 17.38 4.46 -5.74
N THR A 308 17.72 4.64 -7.01
CA THR A 308 19.03 4.33 -7.58
C THR A 308 20.03 5.45 -7.28
N ASP A 309 19.60 6.70 -7.42
CA ASP A 309 20.42 7.90 -7.33
C ASP A 309 19.87 8.88 -6.28
N LEU A 310 20.77 9.33 -5.39
CA LEU A 310 20.42 10.34 -4.39
C LEU A 310 20.23 11.71 -5.01
N ASP A 311 20.99 12.10 -6.04
CA ASP A 311 20.89 13.44 -6.61
C ASP A 311 19.53 13.66 -7.29
N THR A 312 19.00 12.63 -7.97
CA THR A 312 17.63 12.60 -8.48
C THR A 312 16.59 12.79 -7.36
N LEU A 313 16.77 12.16 -6.20
CA LEU A 313 15.88 12.34 -5.04
C LEU A 313 16.01 13.74 -4.42
N MET A 314 17.22 14.25 -4.26
CA MET A 314 17.50 15.56 -3.67
C MET A 314 16.98 16.69 -4.56
N SER A 315 17.35 16.69 -5.84
CA SER A 315 16.98 17.73 -6.80
C SER A 315 15.47 17.88 -7.02
N LYS A 316 14.67 16.85 -6.72
CA LYS A 316 13.20 16.90 -6.81
C LYS A 316 12.52 17.60 -5.61
N TYR A 317 13.17 17.68 -4.43
CA TYR A 317 12.54 18.17 -3.20
C TYR A 317 13.39 19.12 -2.33
N VAL A 318 14.63 19.42 -2.74
CA VAL A 318 15.55 20.30 -2.03
C VAL A 318 15.96 21.43 -2.96
N ASP A 319 15.68 22.67 -2.54
CA ASP A 319 15.98 23.85 -3.35
C ASP A 319 17.49 23.99 -3.64
N PRO A 320 17.90 24.32 -4.88
CA PRO A 320 19.30 24.56 -5.22
C PRO A 320 19.92 25.66 -4.35
N GLY A 321 20.95 25.31 -3.58
CA GLY A 321 21.65 26.21 -2.65
C GLY A 321 21.28 26.03 -1.17
N GLU A 322 20.36 25.13 -0.81
CA GLU A 322 20.17 24.74 0.59
C GLU A 322 21.25 23.80 1.15
N ILE A 323 21.95 23.10 0.26
CA ILE A 323 23.14 22.30 0.52
C ILE A 323 24.11 22.63 -0.62
N SER A 324 25.38 22.85 -0.30
CA SER A 324 26.42 23.09 -1.31
C SER A 324 26.70 21.83 -2.15
N GLU A 325 27.33 21.99 -3.32
CA GLU A 325 27.76 20.83 -4.12
C GLU A 325 28.71 19.92 -3.33
N GLU A 326 29.69 20.52 -2.66
CA GLU A 326 30.63 19.81 -1.79
C GLU A 326 29.89 19.02 -0.68
N GLU A 327 28.94 19.64 0.05
CA GLU A 327 28.20 18.92 1.11
C GLU A 327 27.30 17.78 0.59
N ARG A 328 26.93 17.74 -0.71
CA ARG A 328 26.15 16.63 -1.29
C ARG A 328 27.02 15.43 -1.62
N ASP A 329 28.20 15.66 -2.19
CA ASP A 329 29.10 14.61 -2.67
C ASP A 329 29.54 13.66 -1.52
N PHE A 330 29.59 14.17 -0.28
CA PHE A 330 30.02 13.43 0.92
C PHE A 330 28.85 12.85 1.76
N ILE A 331 27.64 12.73 1.20
CA ILE A 331 26.50 12.10 1.88
C ILE A 331 26.57 10.57 1.78
N HIS A 332 27.31 9.95 2.70
CA HIS A 332 27.51 8.49 2.77
C HIS A 332 26.28 7.68 3.23
N LEU A 333 25.26 7.58 2.37
CA LEU A 333 24.06 6.80 2.68
C LEU A 333 24.36 5.37 3.16
N GLN A 334 23.50 4.85 4.04
CA GLN A 334 23.63 3.48 4.51
C GLN A 334 23.53 2.48 3.35
N GLY A 335 24.41 1.48 3.36
CA GLY A 335 24.55 0.47 2.31
C GLY A 335 25.30 0.94 1.05
N SER A 336 25.67 2.21 0.93
CA SER A 336 26.51 2.67 -0.19
C SER A 336 27.89 1.98 -0.18
N PRO A 337 28.52 1.76 -1.35
CA PRO A 337 29.83 1.11 -1.43
C PRO A 337 30.94 2.02 -0.87
N CYS A 338 31.74 1.49 0.06
CA CYS A 338 32.93 2.17 0.58
C CYS A 338 33.90 2.55 -0.56
N PRO A 339 34.47 3.78 -0.61
CA PRO A 339 35.37 4.18 -1.68
C PRO A 339 36.65 3.32 -1.76
N LEU A 340 37.10 2.77 -0.63
CA LEU A 340 38.32 1.96 -0.56
C LEU A 340 38.08 0.51 -1.03
N CYS A 341 37.17 -0.23 -0.38
CA CYS A 341 36.95 -1.65 -0.69
C CYS A 341 35.79 -1.95 -1.66
N LYS A 342 35.00 -0.94 -2.05
CA LYS A 342 33.81 -1.02 -2.93
C LYS A 342 32.70 -1.97 -2.45
N PHE A 343 32.76 -2.46 -1.21
CA PHE A 343 31.66 -3.20 -0.57
C PHE A 343 30.67 -2.24 0.13
N PRO A 344 29.36 -2.50 0.05
CA PRO A 344 28.34 -1.84 0.87
C PRO A 344 28.66 -1.84 2.36
N THR A 345 28.59 -0.66 2.99
CA THR A 345 28.74 -0.51 4.44
C THR A 345 27.56 0.22 5.07
N TYR A 346 27.26 -0.16 6.31
CA TYR A 346 26.29 0.51 7.20
C TYR A 346 27.00 1.27 8.33
N ASN A 347 28.29 0.96 8.53
CA ASN A 347 29.18 1.57 9.49
C ASN A 347 30.19 2.43 8.71
N TRP A 348 29.96 3.73 8.72
CA TRP A 348 30.80 4.74 8.07
C TRP A 348 31.59 5.49 9.13
N VAL A 349 32.88 5.69 8.85
CA VAL A 349 33.69 6.76 9.40
C VAL A 349 33.68 7.86 8.34
N ASP A 350 32.92 8.94 8.58
CA ASP A 350 32.69 9.99 7.57
C ASP A 350 33.84 10.98 7.45
N ASP A 351 34.64 11.13 8.52
CA ASP A 351 35.81 12.00 8.58
C ASP A 351 36.93 11.30 9.36
N PRO A 352 37.68 10.37 8.72
CA PRO A 352 38.76 9.64 9.37
C PRO A 352 39.87 10.55 9.93
N GLU A 353 40.15 11.70 9.30
CA GLU A 353 41.13 12.68 9.78
C GLU A 353 40.80 13.24 11.18
N SER A 354 39.52 13.23 11.57
CA SER A 354 39.09 13.64 12.92
C SER A 354 39.29 12.58 14.01
N ILE A 355 39.54 11.31 13.66
CA ILE A 355 39.62 10.19 14.63
C ILE A 355 40.86 9.29 14.51
N CYS A 356 41.50 9.22 13.35
CA CYS A 356 42.65 8.36 13.07
C CYS A 356 43.96 9.14 13.13
N ASP A 357 45.07 8.45 13.40
CA ASP A 357 46.40 9.05 13.30
C ASP A 357 46.76 9.42 11.85
N GLU A 358 47.55 10.48 11.66
CA GLU A 358 48.02 10.99 10.36
C GLU A 358 48.64 9.89 9.49
N MET A 359 49.38 8.95 10.09
CA MET A 359 49.97 7.78 9.40
C MET A 359 48.94 6.84 8.75
N VAL A 360 47.71 6.78 9.27
CA VAL A 360 46.60 6.00 8.69
C VAL A 360 46.09 6.69 7.43
N ILE A 361 45.91 8.01 7.50
CA ILE A 361 45.47 8.86 6.38
C ILE A 361 46.49 8.81 5.24
N GLU A 362 47.78 8.98 5.54
CA GLU A 362 48.87 8.82 4.57
C GLU A 362 48.86 7.42 3.94
N ALA A 363 48.67 6.36 4.73
CA ALA A 363 48.65 4.98 4.22
C ALA A 363 47.47 4.70 3.28
N ILE A 364 46.30 5.31 3.53
CA ILE A 364 45.15 5.26 2.62
C ILE A 364 45.47 6.02 1.33
N GLN A 365 45.94 7.26 1.42
CA GLN A 365 46.25 8.12 0.26
C GLN A 365 47.36 7.55 -0.63
N ILE A 366 48.31 6.80 -0.08
CA ILE A 366 49.34 6.09 -0.86
C ILE A 366 48.72 5.01 -1.78
N ASP A 367 47.69 4.30 -1.32
CA ASP A 367 47.01 3.27 -2.11
C ASP A 367 45.88 3.85 -2.98
N PHE A 368 45.27 4.96 -2.55
CA PHE A 368 44.14 5.65 -3.17
C PHE A 368 44.42 7.17 -3.30
N PRO A 369 45.20 7.61 -4.32
CA PRO A 369 45.65 9.00 -4.41
C PRO A 369 44.56 10.04 -4.63
N ASP A 370 43.40 9.63 -5.15
CA ASP A 370 42.24 10.48 -5.42
C ASP A 370 41.24 10.53 -4.23
N TRP A 371 41.59 9.96 -3.07
CA TRP A 371 40.74 9.91 -1.87
C TRP A 371 41.08 11.01 -0.87
N GLU A 372 40.05 11.73 -0.40
CA GLU A 372 40.13 12.78 0.62
C GLU A 372 39.36 12.33 1.89
N SER A 373 39.70 12.85 3.09
CA SER A 373 39.10 12.39 4.37
C SER A 373 37.57 12.36 4.32
N LYS A 374 36.99 13.41 3.74
CA LYS A 374 35.55 13.61 3.53
C LYS A 374 34.87 12.58 2.61
N ASP A 375 35.59 11.78 1.82
CA ASP A 375 35.01 10.62 1.10
C ASP A 375 34.69 9.46 2.06
N GLY A 376 35.18 9.55 3.30
CA GLY A 376 34.99 8.57 4.35
C GLY A 376 35.57 7.19 4.04
N ALA A 377 35.33 6.27 4.97
CA ALA A 377 35.65 4.86 4.81
C ALA A 377 34.68 4.00 5.63
N CYS A 378 34.59 2.70 5.33
CA CYS A 378 33.98 1.77 6.28
C CYS A 378 34.91 1.53 7.48
N ASP A 379 34.32 1.32 8.65
CA ASP A 379 35.00 0.92 9.90
C ASP A 379 36.11 -0.12 9.65
N ARG A 380 35.79 -1.19 8.93
CA ARG A 380 36.70 -2.30 8.66
C ARG A 380 37.84 -1.96 7.69
N CYS A 381 37.69 -0.95 6.84
CA CYS A 381 38.82 -0.44 6.07
C CYS A 381 39.75 0.38 6.95
N VAL A 382 39.19 1.23 7.81
CA VAL A 382 39.96 2.02 8.78
C VAL A 382 40.78 1.09 9.69
N GLU A 383 40.15 0.08 10.31
CA GLU A 383 40.84 -0.96 11.11
C GLU A 383 42.03 -1.61 10.38
N VAL A 384 41.88 -1.90 9.08
CA VAL A 384 42.94 -2.52 8.27
C VAL A 384 44.11 -1.56 8.03
N TYR A 385 43.83 -0.26 7.86
CA TYR A 385 44.89 0.75 7.70
C TYR A 385 45.53 1.13 9.05
N GLU A 386 44.80 1.14 10.16
CA GLU A 386 45.35 1.28 11.52
C GLU A 386 46.37 0.18 11.83
N LEU A 387 46.00 -1.09 11.54
CA LEU A 387 46.91 -2.24 11.67
C LEU A 387 48.14 -2.15 10.74
N ARG A 388 47.99 -1.57 9.54
CA ARG A 388 49.09 -1.40 8.57
C ARG A 388 50.04 -0.25 8.93
N ALA A 389 49.50 0.84 9.47
CA ALA A 389 50.27 1.97 10.00
C ALA A 389 50.95 1.63 11.34
N GLY A 390 50.45 0.61 12.06
CA GLY A 390 51.03 0.13 13.32
C GLY A 390 50.50 0.86 14.55
N VAL A 391 49.25 1.35 14.48
CA VAL A 391 48.60 2.16 15.52
C VAL A 391 47.39 1.47 16.20
N GLY A 392 47.03 0.25 15.77
CA GLY A 392 45.95 -0.58 16.33
C GLY A 392 46.36 -1.60 17.39
#